data_AF-A0A8S3URL2-F1
#
_entry.id   AF-A0A8S3URL2-F1
#
_cell.length_a   1.000
_cell.length_b   1.000
_cell.length_c   1.000
_cell.angle_alpha   90.00
_cell.angle_beta   90.00
_cell.angle_gamma   90.00
#
_symmetry.space_group_name_H-M   'P 1'
#
loop_
_entity.id
_entity.type
_entity.pdbx_description
1 polymer ?
#
loop_
_entity_poly.entity_id
_entity_poly.type
_entity_poly.pdbx_seq_one_letter_code
_entity_poly.pdbx_strand_id
1 'polypeptide(L)'
;MRFDSIRSKDKIRHTTPKPEEAVETATQNFRNIAELLRPYANCKLTFIETPPYSIQQWNIKQKHPDTNQFINQDSALSRYIYQLNQNIRTINQELGVVSPSLSVDLSHCQSKNSKNRHKRLADKYNFTLYKDGVHPDPLLAQVWMRKIGKLMRTDCFT
;
A
#
# COMPACT_ATOMS: atom_id res chain seq x y z
N MET A 1 34.79 -39.18 -25.41
CA MET A 1 33.40 -38.99 -24.92
C MET A 1 33.23 -37.53 -24.52
N ARG A 2 32.37 -36.79 -25.22
CA ARG A 2 32.02 -35.40 -24.89
C ARG A 2 30.97 -35.42 -23.77
N PHE A 3 31.22 -34.68 -22.70
CA PHE A 3 30.18 -34.32 -21.74
C PHE A 3 29.49 -33.06 -22.25
N ASP A 4 28.31 -33.22 -22.83
CA ASP A 4 27.46 -32.08 -23.17
C ASP A 4 26.88 -31.49 -21.87
N SER A 5 27.24 -30.23 -21.64
CA SER A 5 26.74 -29.37 -20.58
C SER A 5 25.25 -29.07 -20.80
N ILE A 6 24.36 -29.74 -20.05
CA ILE A 6 22.97 -29.29 -19.90
C ILE A 6 22.96 -28.08 -18.95
N ARG A 7 23.12 -26.88 -19.51
CA ARG A 7 22.71 -25.63 -18.83
C ARG A 7 21.31 -25.31 -19.31
N SER A 8 20.28 -25.83 -18.63
CA SER A 8 18.96 -25.20 -18.71
C SER A 8 19.08 -23.81 -18.07
N LYS A 9 19.04 -22.78 -18.91
CA LYS A 9 18.76 -21.40 -18.50
C LYS A 9 17.27 -21.15 -18.67
N ASP A 10 16.45 -21.82 -17.86
CA ASP A 10 15.08 -21.38 -17.65
C ASP A 10 15.14 -20.07 -16.85
N LYS A 11 15.33 -18.97 -17.58
CA LYS A 11 15.00 -17.63 -17.08
C LYS A 11 13.50 -17.66 -16.82
N ILE A 12 13.11 -17.87 -15.57
CA ILE A 12 11.77 -17.54 -15.09
C ILE A 12 11.58 -16.06 -15.40
N ARG A 13 10.88 -15.76 -16.50
CA ARG A 13 10.40 -14.40 -16.77
C ARG A 13 9.35 -14.14 -15.71
N HIS A 14 9.73 -13.45 -14.65
CA HIS A 14 8.76 -12.77 -13.80
C HIS A 14 8.10 -11.70 -14.68
N THR A 15 7.01 -12.07 -15.35
CA THR A 15 6.11 -11.10 -15.95
C THR A 15 5.47 -10.36 -14.80
N THR A 16 5.83 -9.09 -14.62
CA THR A 16 5.15 -8.22 -13.67
C THR A 16 3.66 -8.22 -14.04
N PRO A 17 2.76 -8.66 -13.14
CA PRO A 17 1.34 -8.69 -13.43
C PRO A 17 0.86 -7.29 -13.78
N LYS A 18 -0.18 -7.20 -14.62
CA LYS A 18 -0.79 -5.90 -14.88
C LYS A 18 -1.30 -5.33 -13.55
N PRO A 19 -1.25 -4.01 -13.33
CA PRO A 19 -1.63 -3.44 -12.04
C PRO A 19 -3.05 -3.80 -11.56
N GLU A 20 -4.01 -3.97 -12.48
CA GLU A 20 -5.35 -4.46 -12.17
C GLU A 20 -5.33 -5.91 -11.63
N GLU A 21 -4.59 -6.79 -12.30
CA GLU A 21 -4.40 -8.19 -11.87
C GLU A 21 -3.71 -8.26 -10.50
N ALA A 22 -2.81 -7.30 -10.21
CA ALA A 22 -2.14 -7.22 -8.91
C ALA A 22 -3.12 -6.88 -7.77
N VAL A 23 -4.08 -5.96 -7.98
CA VAL A 23 -5.10 -5.63 -6.98
C VAL A 23 -6.02 -6.82 -6.73
N GLU A 24 -6.46 -7.50 -7.79
CA GLU A 24 -7.31 -8.69 -7.68
C GLU A 24 -6.59 -9.83 -6.97
N THR A 25 -5.34 -10.11 -7.35
CA THR A 25 -4.50 -11.12 -6.71
C THR A 25 -4.29 -10.81 -5.22
N ALA A 26 -3.97 -9.56 -4.87
CA ALA A 26 -3.83 -9.15 -3.47
C ALA A 26 -5.13 -9.30 -2.69
N THR A 27 -6.27 -8.93 -3.29
CA THR A 27 -7.59 -9.07 -2.70
C THR A 27 -7.93 -10.54 -2.43
N GLN A 28 -7.68 -11.42 -3.40
CA GLN A 28 -7.89 -12.85 -3.24
C GLN A 28 -6.98 -13.42 -2.12
N ASN A 29 -5.73 -12.95 -2.03
CA ASN A 29 -4.84 -13.37 -0.96
C ASN A 29 -5.35 -12.96 0.43
N PHE A 30 -5.91 -11.75 0.59
CA PHE A 30 -6.55 -11.36 1.85
C PHE A 30 -7.74 -12.25 2.20
N ARG A 31 -8.59 -12.58 1.22
CA ARG A 31 -9.70 -13.51 1.43
C ARG A 31 -9.20 -14.89 1.84
N ASN A 32 -8.18 -15.43 1.17
CA ASN A 32 -7.58 -16.72 1.50
C ASN A 32 -7.00 -16.74 2.93
N ILE A 33 -6.37 -15.65 3.37
CA ILE A 33 -5.88 -15.53 4.76
C ILE A 33 -7.04 -15.52 5.76
N ALA A 34 -8.13 -14.79 5.47
CA ALA A 34 -9.31 -14.77 6.31
C ALA A 34 -9.97 -16.16 6.43
N GLU A 35 -10.09 -16.88 5.31
CA GLU A 35 -10.57 -18.27 5.27
C GLU A 35 -9.67 -19.21 6.10
N LEU A 36 -8.35 -19.11 5.94
CA LEU A 36 -7.37 -19.92 6.65
C LEU A 36 -7.44 -19.72 8.17
N LEU A 37 -7.71 -18.48 8.60
CA LEU A 37 -7.77 -18.13 10.02
C LEU A 37 -9.15 -18.34 10.65
N ARG A 38 -10.21 -18.54 9.85
CA ARG A 38 -11.59 -18.75 10.35
C ARG A 38 -11.72 -19.85 11.42
N PRO A 39 -11.04 -21.01 11.33
CA PRO A 39 -11.17 -22.05 12.36
C PRO A 39 -10.65 -21.64 13.75
N TYR A 40 -9.83 -20.59 13.84
CA TYR A 40 -9.23 -20.12 15.09
C TYR A 40 -10.12 -19.06 15.76
N ALA A 41 -11.18 -19.50 16.44
CA ALA A 41 -12.20 -18.61 17.04
C ALA A 41 -11.66 -17.53 18.01
N ASN A 42 -10.48 -17.75 18.60
CA ASN A 42 -9.83 -16.79 19.51
C ASN A 42 -8.89 -15.81 18.79
N CYS A 43 -8.74 -15.92 17.47
CA CYS A 43 -7.92 -15.02 16.67
C CYS A 43 -8.80 -13.93 16.06
N LYS A 44 -8.49 -12.66 16.35
CA LYS A 44 -9.06 -11.52 15.62
C LYS A 44 -8.11 -11.10 14.51
N LEU A 45 -8.64 -11.05 13.29
CA LEU A 45 -7.90 -10.62 12.11
C LEU A 45 -8.37 -9.23 11.71
N THR A 46 -7.43 -8.30 11.51
CA THR A 46 -7.71 -6.99 10.89
C THR A 46 -6.63 -6.71 9.86
N PHE A 47 -7.03 -6.47 8.61
CA PHE A 47 -6.12 -6.05 7.56
C PHE A 47 -5.90 -4.54 7.65
N ILE A 48 -4.65 -4.12 7.71
CA ILE A 48 -4.30 -2.69 7.74
C ILE A 48 -4.29 -2.13 6.32
N GLU A 49 -4.98 -1.00 6.13
CA GLU A 49 -4.99 -0.28 4.86
C GLU A 49 -3.58 0.17 4.44
N THR A 50 -3.34 0.15 3.12
CA THR A 50 -2.08 0.61 2.54
C THR A 50 -2.06 2.14 2.45
N PRO A 51 -1.07 2.83 3.03
CA PRO A 51 -0.96 4.28 2.90
C PRO A 51 -0.54 4.66 1.46
N PRO A 52 -0.78 5.92 1.03
CA PRO A 52 -0.37 6.37 -0.29
C PRO A 52 1.15 6.46 -0.38
N TYR A 53 1.70 6.04 -1.53
CA TYR A 53 3.13 6.11 -1.86
C TYR A 53 3.38 6.98 -3.09
N SER A 54 4.63 7.38 -3.29
CA SER A 54 5.08 8.13 -4.47
C SER A 54 6.33 7.49 -5.09
N ILE A 55 6.16 6.96 -6.30
CA ILE A 55 7.21 6.48 -7.19
C ILE A 55 8.11 7.64 -7.61
N GLN A 56 7.55 8.83 -7.84
CA GLN A 56 8.34 10.01 -8.15
C GLN A 56 9.33 10.34 -7.00
N GLN A 57 8.84 10.44 -5.77
CA GLN A 57 9.67 10.75 -4.60
C GLN A 57 10.71 9.67 -4.32
N TRP A 58 10.35 8.41 -4.52
CA TRP A 58 11.30 7.30 -4.48
C TRP A 58 12.44 7.51 -5.48
N ASN A 59 12.12 7.79 -6.73
CA ASN A 59 13.13 8.00 -7.78
C ASN A 59 13.96 9.28 -7.56
N ILE A 60 13.41 10.32 -6.93
CA ILE A 60 14.19 11.49 -6.49
C ILE A 60 15.27 11.05 -5.49
N LYS A 61 14.92 10.23 -4.49
CA LYS A 61 15.91 9.73 -3.52
C LYS A 61 16.93 8.78 -4.13
N GLN A 62 16.53 7.99 -5.13
CA GLN A 62 17.44 7.15 -5.91
C GLN A 62 18.30 7.94 -6.92
N LYS A 63 18.19 9.28 -6.95
CA LYS A 63 18.94 10.17 -7.86
C LYS A 63 18.69 9.87 -9.34
N HIS A 64 17.47 9.46 -9.69
CA HIS A 64 17.09 9.23 -11.08
C HIS A 64 17.17 10.55 -11.88
N PRO A 65 17.75 10.57 -13.10
CA PRO A 65 18.02 11.80 -13.85
C PRO A 65 16.76 12.51 -14.34
N ASP A 66 15.70 11.78 -14.68
CA ASP A 66 14.39 12.34 -15.02
C ASP A 66 13.31 11.73 -14.13
N THR A 67 12.87 12.47 -13.12
CA THR A 67 11.84 12.02 -12.19
C THR A 67 10.43 12.42 -12.62
N ASN A 68 10.29 13.33 -13.58
CA ASN A 68 8.98 13.84 -13.99
C ASN A 68 8.17 12.80 -14.77
N GLN A 69 8.84 11.85 -15.43
CA GLN A 69 8.18 10.72 -16.09
C GLN A 69 7.34 9.84 -15.15
N PHE A 70 7.59 9.87 -13.83
CA PHE A 70 6.87 9.04 -12.85
C PHE A 70 5.56 9.66 -12.34
N ILE A 71 5.24 10.92 -12.70
CA ILE A 71 4.03 11.62 -12.22
C ILE A 71 2.73 10.88 -12.59
N ASN A 72 2.68 10.32 -13.80
CA ASN A 72 1.52 9.54 -14.25
C ASN A 72 1.45 8.19 -13.53
N GLN A 73 2.60 7.60 -13.19
CA GLN A 73 2.67 6.36 -12.43
C GLN A 73 2.18 6.56 -10.99
N ASP A 74 2.50 7.68 -10.35
CA ASP A 74 1.95 8.06 -9.04
C ASP A 74 0.42 8.13 -9.07
N SER A 75 -0.13 8.77 -10.10
CA SER A 75 -1.58 8.89 -10.27
C SER A 75 -2.24 7.52 -10.44
N ALA A 76 -1.63 6.63 -11.22
CA ALA A 76 -2.10 5.25 -11.38
C ALA A 76 -1.98 4.46 -10.07
N LEU A 77 -0.83 4.52 -9.39
CA LEU A 77 -0.59 3.86 -8.11
C LEU A 77 -1.61 4.27 -7.05
N SER A 78 -1.91 5.57 -6.94
CA SER A 78 -2.92 6.06 -6.01
C SER A 78 -4.31 5.49 -6.30
N ARG A 79 -4.67 5.28 -7.57
CA ARG A 79 -5.94 4.64 -7.95
C ARG A 79 -5.98 3.18 -7.50
N TYR A 80 -4.89 2.44 -7.71
CA TYR A 80 -4.80 1.04 -7.29
C TYR A 80 -4.78 0.88 -5.77
N ILE A 81 -4.04 1.72 -5.04
CA ILE A 81 -4.07 1.76 -3.57
C ILE A 81 -5.48 2.06 -3.07
N TYR A 82 -6.18 3.02 -3.69
CA TYR A 82 -7.56 3.32 -3.34
C TYR A 82 -8.48 2.10 -3.55
N GLN A 83 -8.39 1.43 -4.70
CA GLN A 83 -9.16 0.22 -4.98
C GLN A 83 -8.86 -0.91 -4.00
N LEU A 84 -7.57 -1.17 -3.73
CA LEU A 84 -7.14 -2.17 -2.75
C LEU A 84 -7.69 -1.87 -1.35
N ASN A 85 -7.62 -0.61 -0.92
CA ASN A 85 -8.15 -0.20 0.39
C ASN A 85 -9.68 -0.30 0.48
N GLN A 86 -10.42 -0.10 -0.62
CA GLN A 86 -11.86 -0.39 -0.63
C GLN A 86 -12.12 -1.88 -0.40
N ASN A 87 -11.37 -2.75 -1.09
CA ASN A 87 -11.50 -4.20 -0.91
C ASN A 87 -11.12 -4.63 0.51
N ILE A 88 -10.03 -4.08 1.07
CA ILE A 88 -9.62 -4.32 2.47
C ILE A 88 -10.75 -3.90 3.44
N ARG A 89 -11.38 -2.73 3.23
CA ARG A 89 -12.49 -2.28 4.07
C ARG A 89 -13.68 -3.23 4.00
N THR A 90 -14.04 -3.69 2.80
CA THR A 90 -15.12 -4.67 2.63
C THR A 90 -14.81 -5.96 3.39
N ILE A 91 -13.59 -6.50 3.28
CA ILE A 91 -13.19 -7.72 4.00
C ILE A 91 -13.20 -7.48 5.52
N ASN A 92 -12.66 -6.35 6.00
CA ASN A 92 -12.68 -6.01 7.42
C ASN A 92 -14.12 -5.85 7.95
N GLN A 93 -15.04 -5.28 7.17
CA GLN A 93 -16.46 -5.19 7.53
C GLN A 93 -17.11 -6.57 7.63
N GLU A 94 -16.81 -7.49 6.70
CA GLU A 94 -17.25 -8.90 6.78
C GLU A 94 -16.71 -9.59 8.05
N LEU A 95 -15.52 -9.20 8.51
CA LEU A 95 -14.89 -9.68 9.75
C LEU A 95 -15.35 -8.91 11.02
N GLY A 96 -16.20 -7.88 10.87
CA GLY A 96 -16.69 -7.07 12.00
C GLY A 96 -15.64 -6.14 12.62
N VAL A 97 -14.58 -5.79 11.90
CA VAL A 97 -13.46 -4.95 12.38
C VAL A 97 -13.25 -3.70 11.52
N VAL A 98 -12.46 -2.75 12.02
CA VAL A 98 -12.15 -1.49 11.32
C VAL A 98 -10.65 -1.23 11.34
N SER A 99 -10.05 -1.03 10.16
CA SER A 99 -8.64 -0.63 10.04
C SER A 99 -8.43 0.84 10.46
N PRO A 100 -7.28 1.19 11.06
CA PRO A 100 -6.88 2.58 11.21
C PRO A 100 -6.68 3.24 9.82
N SER A 101 -7.13 4.49 9.68
CA SER A 101 -6.95 5.27 8.45
C SER A 101 -5.60 5.99 8.44
N LEU A 102 -4.55 5.32 7.97
CA LEU A 102 -3.18 5.86 7.92
C LEU A 102 -3.02 6.97 6.87
N SER A 103 -3.81 6.93 5.80
CA SER A 103 -3.78 7.93 4.71
C SER A 103 -4.21 9.32 5.16
N VAL A 104 -4.99 9.44 6.23
CA VAL A 104 -5.44 10.73 6.79
C VAL A 104 -4.25 11.52 7.34
N ASP A 105 -3.27 10.84 7.95
CA ASP A 105 -2.08 11.50 8.52
C ASP A 105 -1.18 12.13 7.44
N LEU A 106 -1.35 11.69 6.20
CA LEU A 106 -0.63 12.20 5.05
C LEU A 106 -1.45 13.24 4.28
N SER A 107 -2.76 13.28 4.46
CA SER A 107 -3.61 14.18 3.69
C SER A 107 -3.39 15.64 4.07
N HIS A 108 -3.23 16.52 3.09
CA HIS A 108 -3.26 17.95 3.35
C HIS A 108 -4.70 18.38 3.72
N CYS A 109 -4.87 19.23 4.74
CA CYS A 109 -6.10 20.00 4.89
C CYS A 109 -6.28 20.80 3.61
N GLN A 110 -7.26 20.42 2.79
CA GLN A 110 -7.49 21.09 1.50
C GLN A 110 -7.75 22.58 1.76
N SER A 111 -6.87 23.44 1.25
CA SER A 111 -7.25 24.84 1.05
C SER A 111 -8.44 24.84 0.10
N LYS A 112 -9.58 25.36 0.57
CA LYS A 112 -10.84 25.48 -0.19
C LYS A 112 -10.69 26.29 -1.49
N ASN A 113 -9.51 26.86 -1.76
CA ASN A 113 -9.24 27.79 -2.85
C ASN A 113 -8.50 27.18 -4.06
N SER A 114 -8.24 25.87 -4.10
CA SER A 114 -7.58 25.25 -5.27
C SER A 114 -8.52 25.16 -6.48
N LYS A 115 -8.48 26.16 -7.35
CA LYS A 115 -9.25 26.24 -8.62
C LYS A 115 -8.80 25.24 -9.71
N ASN A 116 -7.72 24.48 -9.50
CA ASN A 116 -7.26 23.49 -10.46
C ASN A 116 -7.96 22.13 -10.25
N ARG A 117 -8.82 21.76 -11.21
CA ARG A 117 -9.54 20.47 -11.27
C ARG A 117 -8.63 19.25 -11.48
N HIS A 118 -7.38 19.46 -11.90
CA HIS A 118 -6.37 18.41 -12.07
C HIS A 118 -5.40 18.40 -10.88
N LYS A 119 -5.88 17.94 -9.71
CA LYS A 119 -5.03 17.84 -8.51
C LYS A 119 -4.04 16.68 -8.68
N ARG A 120 -2.74 16.99 -8.73
CA ARG A 120 -1.66 15.99 -8.74
C ARG A 120 -1.68 15.25 -7.40
N LEU A 121 -1.15 14.02 -7.36
CA LEU A 121 -1.10 13.25 -6.12
C LEU A 121 -0.32 13.98 -5.01
N ALA A 122 0.78 14.65 -5.38
CA ALA A 122 1.58 15.49 -4.49
C ALA A 122 0.79 16.65 -3.88
N ASP A 123 -0.29 17.12 -4.53
CA ASP A 123 -1.14 18.18 -3.97
C ASP A 123 -2.12 17.65 -2.92
N LYS A 124 -2.31 16.32 -2.86
CA LYS A 124 -3.24 15.65 -1.93
C LYS A 124 -2.52 15.14 -0.68
N TYR A 125 -1.27 14.71 -0.81
CA TYR A 125 -0.53 14.05 0.26
C TYR A 125 0.83 14.68 0.52
N ASN A 126 1.14 14.84 1.81
CA ASN A 126 2.42 15.34 2.28
C ASN A 126 3.49 14.22 2.27
N PHE A 127 4.10 13.97 1.11
CA PHE A 127 5.16 12.97 1.00
C PHE A 127 6.47 13.36 1.70
N THR A 128 6.60 14.58 2.24
CA THR A 128 7.79 14.97 3.03
C THR A 128 7.89 14.24 4.37
N LEU A 129 6.76 13.66 4.85
CA LEU A 129 6.72 12.80 6.03
C LEU A 129 7.24 11.38 5.76
N TYR A 130 7.65 11.10 4.51
CA TYR A 130 8.36 9.88 4.14
C TYR A 130 9.85 10.15 4.01
N LYS A 131 10.66 9.14 4.33
CA LYS A 131 12.09 9.13 4.06
C LYS A 131 12.38 9.19 2.56
N ASP A 132 11.59 8.48 1.77
CA ASP A 132 11.83 8.22 0.35
C ASP A 132 10.57 8.04 -0.50
N GLY A 133 9.42 8.53 -0.04
CA GLY A 133 8.15 8.35 -0.74
C GLY A 133 7.50 6.98 -0.58
N VAL A 134 8.15 6.02 0.11
CA VAL A 134 7.59 4.70 0.43
C VAL A 134 7.67 4.38 1.92
N HIS A 135 8.80 4.67 2.56
CA HIS A 135 9.01 4.39 3.98
C HIS A 135 8.72 5.61 4.85
N PRO A 136 7.85 5.51 5.87
CA PRO A 136 7.54 6.63 6.74
C PRO A 136 8.79 7.11 7.47
N ASP A 137 8.92 8.42 7.67
CA ASP A 137 9.91 8.99 8.59
C ASP A 137 9.65 8.47 10.03
N PRO A 138 10.68 8.33 10.90
CA PRO A 138 10.51 7.90 12.28
C PRO A 138 9.34 8.55 13.02
N LEU A 139 9.06 9.84 12.82
CA LEU A 139 7.93 10.50 13.49
C LEU A 139 6.58 9.97 13.00
N LEU A 140 6.40 9.84 11.68
CA LEU A 140 5.19 9.30 11.08
C LEU A 140 4.99 7.83 11.47
N ALA A 141 6.08 7.04 11.46
CA ALA A 141 6.07 5.65 11.90
C ALA A 141 5.60 5.53 13.35
N GLN A 142 6.09 6.38 14.26
CA GLN A 142 5.63 6.39 15.66
C GLN A 142 4.12 6.69 15.76
N VAL A 143 3.60 7.65 14.99
CA VAL A 143 2.17 7.98 14.96
C VAL A 143 1.35 6.77 14.52
N TRP A 144 1.75 6.11 13.44
CA TRP A 144 1.05 4.91 12.93
C TRP A 144 1.12 3.75 13.90
N MET A 145 2.28 3.49 14.53
CA MET A 145 2.42 2.45 15.54
C MET A 145 1.55 2.71 16.77
N ARG A 146 1.38 3.97 17.19
CA ARG A 146 0.44 4.31 18.28
C ARG A 146 -1.01 4.01 17.90
N LYS A 147 -1.42 4.27 16.65
CA LYS A 147 -2.77 3.93 16.16
C LYS A 147 -2.99 2.42 16.12
N ILE A 148 -2.05 1.67 15.56
CA ILE A 148 -2.11 0.20 15.50
C ILE A 148 -2.14 -0.37 16.93
N GLY A 149 -1.26 0.10 17.81
CA GLY A 149 -1.23 -0.34 19.21
C GLY A 149 -2.53 -0.03 19.97
N LYS A 150 -3.22 1.08 19.65
CA LYS A 150 -4.55 1.36 20.20
C LYS A 150 -5.58 0.35 19.72
N LEU A 151 -5.60 0.04 18.42
CA LEU A 151 -6.48 -0.99 17.85
C LEU A 151 -6.22 -2.35 18.50
N MET A 152 -4.97 -2.80 18.57
CA MET A 152 -4.60 -4.08 19.20
C MET A 152 -5.05 -4.18 20.65
N ARG A 153 -4.98 -3.09 21.42
CA ARG A 153 -5.48 -3.07 22.80
C ARG A 153 -7.00 -3.24 22.85
N THR A 154 -7.73 -2.54 21.99
CA THR A 154 -9.19 -2.66 21.89
C THR A 154 -9.63 -4.04 21.40
N ASP A 155 -8.89 -4.65 20.47
CA ASP A 155 -9.33 -5.90 19.86
C ASP A 155 -8.90 -7.11 20.69
N CYS A 156 -7.73 -7.10 21.32
CA CYS A 156 -7.15 -8.31 21.92
C CYS A 156 -7.17 -8.36 23.45
N PHE A 157 -7.45 -7.25 24.15
CA PHE A 157 -7.33 -7.17 25.61
C PHE A 157 -8.62 -6.77 26.35
N THR A 158 -9.74 -6.65 25.63
CA THR A 158 -11.10 -6.54 26.19
C THR A 158 -11.88 -7.81 25.90
#